data_AF-A0A7V3XE33-F1
#
_entry.id   AF-A0A7V3XE33-F1
#
_cell.length_a   1.000
_cell.length_b   1.000
_cell.length_c   1.000
_cell.angle_alpha   90.00
_cell.angle_beta   90.00
_cell.angle_gamma   90.00
#
_symmetry.space_group_name_H-M   'P 1'
#
loop_
_entity.id
_entity.type
_entity.pdbx_description
1 polymer ?
#
loop_
_entity_poly.entity_id
_entity_poly.type
_entity_poly.pdbx_seq_one_letter_code
_entity_poly.pdbx_strand_id
1 'polypeptide(L)'
;PLYVVGIAAITNVASAILLKPEILRKMVVVWLAGHPHNSYDADEFNLRQDIYASRLILDCGVPLVRIPCFNVAEHLLLTIEDVENRIKGRGEIGDYLYKEYRAYVGEKKSISRPIWDMAPIAWLVNPTWVETAIIHSPLLTVSPLQTEGYFTPFLARKPEPRKNRKAHCTWNNDPRRHFIREAYRLNRDAIFRDLYNRLDTSTKVVKVES
;
A
#
# COMPACT_ATOMS: atom_id res chain seq x y z
N PRO A 1 -10.73 11.75 -14.33
CA PRO A 1 -11.18 10.53 -13.63
C PRO A 1 -10.93 10.70 -12.12
N LEU A 2 -11.73 10.06 -11.26
CA LEU A 2 -11.50 10.08 -9.80
C LEU A 2 -10.36 9.10 -9.45
N TYR A 3 -9.38 9.53 -8.67
CA TYR A 3 -8.36 8.64 -8.12
C TYR A 3 -8.74 8.26 -6.69
N VAL A 4 -8.80 6.96 -6.41
CA VAL A 4 -9.10 6.41 -5.10
C VAL A 4 -7.84 5.73 -4.57
N VAL A 5 -7.31 6.23 -3.45
CA VAL A 5 -6.08 5.71 -2.84
C VAL A 5 -6.43 4.75 -1.72
N GLY A 6 -5.98 3.50 -1.84
CA GLY A 6 -6.02 2.51 -0.77
C GLY A 6 -4.65 2.40 -0.07
N ILE A 7 -4.63 2.63 1.24
CA ILE A 7 -3.47 2.38 2.12
C ILE A 7 -3.78 1.32 3.19
N ALA A 8 -4.89 0.61 3.02
CA ALA A 8 -5.40 -0.41 3.94
C ALA A 8 -6.10 -1.53 3.15
N ALA A 9 -6.82 -2.40 3.86
CA ALA A 9 -7.77 -3.34 3.25
C ALA A 9 -8.72 -2.62 2.27
N ILE A 10 -8.89 -3.18 1.07
CA ILE A 10 -9.60 -2.52 -0.04
C ILE A 10 -11.12 -2.72 -0.02
N THR A 11 -11.66 -3.19 1.11
CA THR A 11 -13.04 -3.62 1.34
C THR A 11 -14.07 -2.57 0.91
N ASN A 12 -13.86 -1.30 1.26
CA ASN A 12 -14.82 -0.23 0.93
C ASN A 12 -14.88 0.04 -0.57
N VAL A 13 -13.73 0.03 -1.27
CA VAL A 13 -13.68 0.25 -2.72
C VAL A 13 -14.30 -0.93 -3.45
N ALA A 14 -13.97 -2.16 -3.03
CA ALA A 14 -14.57 -3.37 -3.56
C ALA A 14 -16.10 -3.38 -3.38
N SER A 15 -16.58 -3.02 -2.17
CA SER A 15 -18.02 -2.95 -1.88
C SER A 15 -18.72 -1.89 -2.74
N ALA A 16 -18.10 -0.71 -2.93
CA ALA A 16 -18.66 0.32 -3.81
C ALA A 16 -18.80 -0.18 -5.26
N ILE A 17 -17.80 -0.90 -5.77
CA ILE A 17 -17.82 -1.49 -7.11
C ILE A 17 -18.92 -2.56 -7.23
N LEU A 18 -19.08 -3.43 -6.23
CA LEU A 18 -20.15 -4.44 -6.22
C LEU A 18 -21.54 -3.80 -6.21
N LEU A 19 -21.72 -2.73 -5.44
CA LEU A 19 -23.01 -2.03 -5.34
C LEU A 19 -23.35 -1.26 -6.62
N LYS A 20 -22.35 -0.68 -7.30
CA LYS A 20 -22.52 0.14 -8.50
C LYS A 20 -21.41 -0.11 -9.52
N PRO A 21 -21.46 -1.21 -10.29
CA PRO A 21 -20.39 -1.58 -11.23
C PRO A 21 -20.07 -0.51 -12.28
N GLU A 22 -21.01 0.38 -12.59
CA GLU A 22 -20.82 1.50 -13.52
C GLU A 22 -19.74 2.50 -13.07
N ILE A 23 -19.38 2.54 -11.78
CA ILE A 23 -18.34 3.44 -11.27
C ILE A 23 -16.94 3.05 -11.74
N LEU A 24 -16.73 1.80 -12.16
CA LEU A 24 -15.45 1.32 -12.69
C LEU A 24 -14.92 2.20 -13.82
N ARG A 25 -15.82 2.72 -14.67
CA ARG A 25 -15.45 3.58 -15.81
C ARG A 25 -15.10 5.02 -15.41
N LYS A 26 -15.32 5.39 -14.14
CA LYS A 26 -15.15 6.76 -13.63
C LYS A 26 -13.98 6.89 -12.66
N MET A 27 -13.33 5.78 -12.29
CA MET A 27 -12.26 5.77 -11.28
C MET A 27 -10.98 5.09 -11.74
N VAL A 28 -9.90 5.45 -11.06
CA VAL A 28 -8.61 4.75 -11.04
C VAL A 28 -8.30 4.42 -9.59
N VAL A 29 -7.88 3.20 -9.31
CA VAL A 29 -7.49 2.76 -7.97
C VAL A 29 -5.97 2.75 -7.88
N VAL A 30 -5.41 3.43 -6.87
CA VAL A 30 -3.98 3.36 -6.52
C VAL A 30 -3.90 2.68 -5.17
N TRP A 31 -3.27 1.51 -5.10
CA TRP A 31 -3.36 0.66 -3.92
C TRP A 31 -2.01 0.14 -3.45
N LEU A 32 -1.67 0.43 -2.20
CA LEU A 32 -0.54 -0.16 -1.48
C LEU A 32 -0.93 -1.57 -1.01
N ALA A 33 -0.48 -2.59 -1.74
CA ALA A 33 -0.85 -3.96 -1.45
C ALA A 33 0.07 -4.98 -2.12
N GLY A 34 0.25 -6.10 -1.41
CA GLY A 34 0.95 -7.26 -1.93
C GLY A 34 2.46 -7.08 -2.04
N HIS A 35 3.09 -8.09 -2.62
CA HIS A 35 4.49 -8.08 -3.01
C HIS A 35 4.59 -8.07 -4.54
N PRO A 36 5.75 -7.71 -5.14
CA PRO A 36 5.93 -7.74 -6.58
C PRO A 36 5.42 -9.07 -7.18
N HIS A 37 4.77 -9.02 -8.35
CA HIS A 37 4.08 -10.19 -8.93
C HIS A 37 4.98 -11.42 -9.15
N ASN A 38 6.30 -11.22 -9.20
CA ASN A 38 7.33 -12.26 -9.33
C ASN A 38 7.93 -12.72 -7.99
N SER A 39 7.41 -12.22 -6.86
CA SER A 39 7.84 -12.64 -5.52
C SER A 39 7.37 -14.06 -5.21
N TYR A 40 8.03 -14.70 -4.25
CA TYR A 40 7.72 -16.06 -3.82
C TYR A 40 6.33 -16.17 -3.18
N ASP A 41 5.79 -15.07 -2.64
CA ASP A 41 4.44 -14.99 -2.10
C ASP A 41 3.83 -13.58 -2.31
N ALA A 42 2.61 -13.42 -1.80
CA ALA A 42 1.80 -12.21 -1.85
C ALA A 42 1.29 -11.82 -0.44
N ASP A 43 1.87 -12.39 0.62
CA ASP A 43 1.33 -12.37 1.98
C ASP A 43 1.61 -11.04 2.70
N GLU A 44 1.01 -9.99 2.17
CA GLU A 44 1.16 -8.62 2.64
C GLU A 44 -0.03 -8.21 3.52
N PHE A 45 0.22 -7.30 4.48
CA PHE A 45 -0.72 -6.91 5.53
C PHE A 45 -2.07 -6.42 4.98
N ASN A 46 -2.11 -5.42 4.11
CA ASN A 46 -3.35 -4.83 3.59
C ASN A 46 -4.13 -5.82 2.74
N LEU A 47 -3.44 -6.52 1.84
CA LEU A 47 -4.02 -7.51 0.95
C LEU A 47 -4.68 -8.65 1.73
N ARG A 48 -3.99 -9.21 2.73
CA ARG A 48 -4.49 -10.40 3.44
C ARG A 48 -5.64 -10.11 4.41
N GLN A 49 -5.89 -8.85 4.77
CA GLN A 49 -7.00 -8.50 5.65
C GLN A 49 -8.37 -8.77 5.01
N ASP A 50 -8.47 -8.65 3.68
CA ASP A 50 -9.69 -8.97 2.93
C ASP A 50 -9.37 -9.58 1.57
N ILE A 51 -9.28 -10.91 1.54
CA ILE A 51 -8.94 -11.68 0.34
C ILE A 51 -10.02 -11.54 -0.74
N TYR A 52 -11.30 -11.41 -0.36
CA TYR A 52 -12.39 -11.34 -1.32
C TYR A 52 -12.41 -9.99 -2.02
N ALA A 53 -12.25 -8.90 -1.27
CA ALA A 53 -12.07 -7.57 -1.84
C ALA A 53 -10.82 -7.49 -2.71
N SER A 54 -9.71 -8.08 -2.24
CA SER A 54 -8.44 -8.10 -3.00
C SER A 54 -8.58 -8.82 -4.34
N ARG A 55 -9.23 -10.00 -4.36
CA ARG A 55 -9.54 -10.73 -5.59
C ARG A 55 -10.43 -9.92 -6.51
N LEU A 56 -11.51 -9.35 -5.99
CA LEU A 56 -12.42 -8.52 -6.79
C LEU A 56 -11.66 -7.39 -7.49
N ILE A 57 -10.83 -6.63 -6.76
CA ILE A 57 -10.08 -5.51 -7.35
C ILE A 57 -9.12 -5.99 -8.44
N LEU A 58 -8.48 -7.15 -8.25
CA LEU A 58 -7.60 -7.76 -9.26
C LEU A 58 -8.38 -8.34 -10.45
N ASP A 59 -9.63 -8.76 -10.27
CA ASP A 59 -10.45 -9.45 -11.28
C ASP A 59 -11.36 -8.51 -12.09
N CYS A 60 -11.85 -7.42 -11.49
CA CYS A 60 -12.95 -6.63 -12.03
C CYS A 60 -12.57 -5.68 -13.18
N GLY A 61 -11.29 -5.54 -13.51
CA GLY A 61 -10.84 -4.70 -14.62
C GLY A 61 -10.86 -3.19 -14.33
N VAL A 62 -10.94 -2.78 -13.06
CA VAL A 62 -10.71 -1.38 -12.68
C VAL A 62 -9.31 -0.96 -13.13
N PRO A 63 -9.11 0.26 -13.68
CA PRO A 63 -7.78 0.79 -13.88
C PRO A 63 -7.02 0.82 -12.54
N LEU A 64 -6.07 -0.11 -12.38
CA LEU A 64 -5.36 -0.34 -11.13
C LEU A 64 -3.89 0.02 -11.27
N VAL A 65 -3.40 0.80 -10.31
CA VAL A 65 -1.98 1.03 -10.04
C VAL A 65 -1.66 0.38 -8.71
N ARG A 66 -1.03 -0.78 -8.74
CA ARG A 66 -0.60 -1.50 -7.54
C ARG A 66 0.79 -1.07 -7.14
N ILE A 67 0.98 -0.79 -5.87
CA ILE A 67 2.27 -0.50 -5.26
C ILE A 67 2.60 -1.61 -4.26
N PRO A 68 3.53 -2.51 -4.61
CA PRO A 68 3.96 -3.54 -3.67
C PRO A 68 4.67 -2.98 -2.44
N CYS A 69 4.55 -3.67 -1.30
CA CYS A 69 5.23 -3.28 -0.07
C CYS A 69 6.70 -3.70 -0.08
N PHE A 70 6.96 -5.00 -0.19
CA PHE A 70 8.31 -5.59 -0.18
C PHE A 70 9.13 -5.17 -1.40
N ASN A 71 10.40 -4.78 -1.19
CA ASN A 71 11.35 -4.31 -2.22
C ASN A 71 10.91 -3.08 -3.05
N VAL A 72 9.77 -2.47 -2.76
CA VAL A 72 9.29 -1.27 -3.46
C VAL A 72 8.95 -0.19 -2.42
N ALA A 73 7.76 -0.19 -1.81
CA ALA A 73 7.40 0.80 -0.79
C ALA A 73 8.32 0.73 0.45
N GLU A 74 8.87 -0.44 0.76
CA GLU A 74 9.82 -0.67 1.85
C GLU A 74 11.08 0.19 1.77
N HIS A 75 11.44 0.69 0.59
CA HIS A 75 12.60 1.59 0.43
C HIS A 75 12.34 3.00 0.97
N LEU A 76 11.10 3.36 1.34
CA LEU A 76 10.77 4.61 2.03
C LEU A 76 11.14 4.55 3.52
N LEU A 77 12.38 4.17 3.80
CA LEU A 77 12.93 4.12 5.15
C LEU A 77 13.15 5.51 5.67
N LEU A 78 12.64 5.81 6.86
CA LEU A 78 12.88 7.05 7.59
C LEU A 78 13.69 6.71 8.85
N THR A 79 14.78 7.40 9.12
CA THR A 79 15.57 7.19 10.35
C THR A 79 15.23 8.23 11.41
N ILE A 80 15.63 7.99 12.66
CA ILE A 80 15.43 9.00 13.71
C ILE A 80 16.20 10.30 13.40
N GLU A 81 17.38 10.22 12.79
CA GLU A 81 18.17 11.39 12.40
C GLU A 81 17.50 12.20 11.30
N ASP A 82 16.83 11.55 10.34
CA ASP A 82 15.99 12.24 9.35
C ASP A 82 14.88 13.04 10.05
N VAL A 83 14.21 12.44 11.03
CA VAL A 83 13.12 13.08 11.78
C VAL A 83 13.66 14.24 12.64
N GLU A 84 14.72 14.01 13.41
CA GLU A 84 15.30 15.01 14.32
C GLU A 84 15.88 16.22 13.59
N ASN A 85 16.51 16.01 12.43
CA ASN A 85 17.19 17.08 11.70
C ASN A 85 16.30 17.75 10.64
N ARG A 86 15.29 17.06 10.10
CA ARG A 86 14.50 17.56 8.95
C ARG A 86 13.00 17.66 9.16
N ILE A 87 12.45 17.05 10.22
CA ILE A 87 11.00 17.10 10.50
C ILE A 87 10.71 17.90 11.78
N LYS A 88 11.44 17.64 12.86
CA LYS A 88 11.29 18.35 14.13
C LYS A 88 11.51 19.85 13.96
N GLY A 89 10.64 20.66 14.57
CA GLY A 89 10.71 22.12 14.51
C GLY A 89 10.24 22.73 13.18
N ARG A 90 9.73 21.93 12.23
CA ARG A 90 9.13 22.41 10.97
C ARG A 90 7.62 22.61 11.11
N GLY A 91 7.25 23.49 12.04
CA GLY A 91 5.86 23.80 12.37
C GLY A 91 5.15 22.71 13.18
N GLU A 92 3.87 22.93 13.49
CA GLU A 92 3.08 22.06 14.36
C GLU A 92 2.98 20.63 13.83
N ILE A 93 2.84 20.47 12.52
CA ILE A 93 2.80 19.16 11.86
C ILE A 93 4.15 18.44 12.02
N GLY A 94 5.27 19.14 11.81
CA GLY A 94 6.60 18.57 11.99
C GLY A 94 6.83 18.09 13.43
N ASP A 95 6.43 18.90 14.42
CA ASP A 95 6.54 18.52 15.83
C ASP A 95 5.62 17.37 16.22
N TYR A 96 4.41 17.31 15.64
CA TYR A 96 3.49 16.18 15.80
C TYR A 96 4.11 14.89 15.25
N LEU A 97 4.60 14.90 14.00
CA LEU A 97 5.22 13.73 13.38
C LEU A 97 6.46 13.25 14.13
N TYR A 98 7.27 14.18 14.67
CA TYR A 98 8.39 13.82 15.53
C TYR A 98 7.94 13.09 16.80
N LYS A 99 6.88 13.56 17.46
CA LYS A 99 6.33 12.91 18.68
C LYS A 99 5.80 11.51 18.37
N GLU A 100 5.02 11.36 17.31
CA GLU A 100 4.50 10.05 16.87
C GLU A 100 5.62 9.06 16.55
N TYR A 101 6.65 9.52 15.81
CA TYR A 101 7.79 8.68 15.50
C TYR A 101 8.53 8.23 16.77
N ARG A 102 8.80 9.14 17.72
CA ARG A 102 9.45 8.82 19.00
C ARG A 102 8.63 7.87 19.85
N ALA A 103 7.31 8.06 19.91
CA ALA A 103 6.43 7.16 20.63
C ALA A 103 6.47 5.73 20.06
N TYR A 104 6.59 5.61 18.74
CA TYR A 104 6.65 4.33 18.06
C TYR A 104 8.00 3.60 18.16
N VAL A 105 9.14 4.32 18.02
CA VAL A 105 10.48 3.70 18.07
C VAL A 105 11.04 3.54 19.49
N GLY A 106 10.50 4.27 20.47
CA GLY A 106 11.02 4.29 21.84
C GLY A 106 12.43 4.91 21.92
N GLU A 107 13.28 4.37 22.79
CA GLU A 107 14.65 4.87 23.02
C GLU A 107 15.68 4.38 21.99
N LYS A 108 15.27 3.59 21.00
CA LYS A 108 16.18 2.92 20.07
C LYS A 108 16.66 3.88 18.97
N LYS A 109 17.92 4.29 19.07
CA LYS A 109 18.55 5.28 18.16
C LYS A 109 18.85 4.76 16.75
N SER A 110 18.96 3.46 16.51
CA SER A 110 19.40 2.90 15.22
C SER A 110 18.27 2.27 14.38
N ILE A 111 17.02 2.67 14.60
CA ILE A 111 15.88 2.12 13.87
C ILE A 111 15.51 3.02 12.70
N SER A 112 15.56 2.44 11.50
CA SER A 112 14.86 2.93 10.33
C SER A 112 13.48 2.28 10.24
N ARG A 113 12.47 3.06 9.87
CA ARG A 113 11.10 2.58 9.67
C ARG A 113 10.64 2.86 8.26
N PRO A 114 10.10 1.87 7.55
CA PRO A 114 9.50 2.14 6.26
C PRO A 114 8.16 2.85 6.44
N ILE A 115 7.95 3.93 5.69
CA ILE A 115 6.69 4.69 5.65
C ILE A 115 5.95 4.34 4.34
N TRP A 116 5.40 3.13 4.28
CA TRP A 116 4.84 2.56 3.05
C TRP A 116 3.71 3.43 2.44
N ASP A 117 2.83 3.98 3.28
CA ASP A 117 1.64 4.71 2.88
C ASP A 117 1.93 6.00 2.09
N MET A 118 3.17 6.48 2.12
CA MET A 118 3.61 7.60 1.28
C MET A 118 3.73 7.21 -0.21
N ALA A 119 3.94 5.94 -0.54
CA ALA A 119 4.22 5.52 -1.91
C ALA A 119 3.04 5.74 -2.89
N PRO A 120 1.78 5.41 -2.55
CA PRO A 120 0.62 5.75 -3.38
C PRO A 120 0.45 7.24 -3.63
N ILE A 121 0.68 8.04 -2.59
CA ILE A 121 0.59 9.51 -2.70
C ILE A 121 1.73 10.04 -3.56
N ALA A 122 2.96 9.52 -3.41
CA ALA A 122 4.10 9.90 -4.24
C ALA A 122 3.84 9.65 -5.73
N TRP A 123 3.25 8.51 -6.09
CA TRP A 123 2.89 8.22 -7.48
C TRP A 123 1.86 9.22 -8.03
N LEU A 124 0.89 9.65 -7.21
CA LEU A 124 -0.10 10.66 -7.60
C LEU A 124 0.49 12.07 -7.74
N VAL A 125 1.37 12.46 -6.82
CA VAL A 125 2.02 13.78 -6.86
C VAL A 125 2.96 13.87 -8.06
N ASN A 126 3.79 12.85 -8.26
CA ASN A 126 4.66 12.78 -9.42
C ASN A 126 4.95 11.31 -9.80
N PRO A 127 4.36 10.80 -10.90
CA PRO A 127 4.54 9.41 -11.30
C PRO A 127 5.99 9.10 -11.74
N THR A 128 6.84 10.09 -12.01
CA THR A 128 8.27 9.83 -12.29
C THR A 128 9.05 9.45 -11.05
N TRP A 129 8.50 9.64 -9.84
CA TRP A 129 9.14 9.18 -8.61
C TRP A 129 8.86 7.72 -8.30
N VAL A 130 7.86 7.11 -8.94
CA VAL A 130 7.46 5.73 -8.71
C VAL A 130 7.29 5.07 -10.08
N GLU A 131 8.36 4.41 -10.53
CA GLU A 131 8.38 3.77 -11.84
C GLU A 131 7.44 2.56 -11.85
N THR A 132 6.68 2.43 -12.95
CA THR A 132 5.67 1.37 -13.11
C THR A 132 5.81 0.66 -14.43
N ALA A 133 5.48 -0.63 -14.45
CA ALA A 133 5.33 -1.43 -15.65
C ALA A 133 3.86 -1.81 -15.85
N ILE A 134 3.47 -2.01 -17.11
CA ILE A 134 2.19 -2.64 -17.44
C ILE A 134 2.38 -4.14 -17.38
N ILE A 135 1.58 -4.82 -16.57
CA ILE A 135 1.61 -6.28 -16.39
C ILE A 135 0.20 -6.85 -16.53
N HIS A 136 0.08 -8.14 -16.84
CA HIS A 136 -1.19 -8.83 -16.68
C HIS A 136 -1.56 -8.90 -15.19
N SER A 137 -2.81 -8.61 -14.85
CA SER A 137 -3.31 -8.65 -13.47
C SER A 137 -3.09 -10.05 -12.90
N PRO A 138 -2.32 -10.21 -11.80
CA PRO A 138 -2.04 -11.53 -11.24
C PRO A 138 -3.29 -12.10 -10.56
N LEU A 139 -3.40 -13.43 -10.56
CA LEU A 139 -4.39 -14.17 -9.80
C LEU A 139 -3.92 -14.28 -8.35
N LEU A 140 -4.77 -13.86 -7.41
CA LEU A 140 -4.53 -14.04 -5.98
C LEU A 140 -5.00 -15.42 -5.53
N THR A 141 -4.06 -16.32 -5.29
CA THR A 141 -4.31 -17.64 -4.70
C THR A 141 -4.03 -17.62 -3.20
N VAL A 142 -4.76 -18.44 -2.45
CA VAL A 142 -4.52 -18.60 -1.00
C VAL A 142 -4.37 -20.09 -0.72
N SER A 143 -3.34 -20.45 0.04
CA SER A 143 -3.24 -21.81 0.59
C SER A 143 -4.33 -22.01 1.65
N PRO A 144 -5.05 -23.14 1.67
CA PRO A 144 -6.22 -23.37 2.54
C PRO A 144 -5.92 -23.50 4.05
N LEU A 145 -4.78 -23.02 4.53
CA LEU A 145 -4.44 -22.97 5.95
C LEU A 145 -5.00 -21.67 6.54
N GLN A 146 -6.22 -21.76 7.08
CA GLN A 146 -7.02 -20.72 7.76
C GLN A 146 -7.59 -19.59 6.88
N THR A 147 -8.70 -19.86 6.18
CA THR A 147 -9.84 -18.93 6.31
C THR A 147 -10.56 -19.28 7.62
N GLU A 148 -9.98 -18.92 8.77
CA GLU A 148 -10.83 -18.79 9.96
C GLU A 148 -11.79 -17.63 9.68
N GLY A 149 -13.07 -17.96 9.45
CA GLY A 149 -14.14 -16.98 9.37
C GLY A 149 -14.98 -16.93 8.09
N TYR A 150 -14.75 -17.74 7.06
CA TYR A 150 -15.53 -17.61 5.82
C TYR A 150 -16.18 -18.93 5.36
N PHE A 151 -17.52 -18.96 5.45
CA PHE A 151 -18.38 -19.99 4.89
C PHE A 151 -18.14 -20.09 3.38
N THR A 152 -17.56 -21.21 2.94
CA THR A 152 -17.50 -21.61 1.54
C THR A 152 -18.45 -22.79 1.34
N PRO A 153 -19.59 -22.65 0.63
CA PRO A 153 -20.59 -23.71 0.51
C PRO A 153 -20.16 -24.93 -0.32
N PHE A 154 -18.94 -24.94 -0.85
CA PHE A 154 -18.43 -26.01 -1.73
C PHE A 154 -17.35 -26.91 -1.11
N LEU A 155 -17.00 -26.73 0.16
CA LEU A 155 -16.08 -27.64 0.87
C LEU A 155 -16.87 -28.56 1.82
N ALA A 156 -17.01 -29.83 1.44
CA ALA A 156 -17.73 -30.84 2.24
C ALA A 156 -17.02 -31.22 3.54
N ARG A 157 -15.72 -30.87 3.70
CA ARG A 157 -14.97 -31.04 4.95
C ARG A 157 -14.03 -29.87 5.19
N LYS A 158 -14.00 -29.38 6.43
CA LYS A 158 -13.02 -28.40 6.93
C LYS A 158 -11.63 -29.04 6.90
N PRO A 159 -10.62 -28.46 6.21
CA PRO A 159 -9.25 -28.93 6.30
C PRO A 159 -8.73 -28.77 7.74
N GLU A 160 -8.05 -29.79 8.28
CA GLU A 160 -7.39 -29.66 9.58
C GLU A 160 -6.19 -28.69 9.49
N PRO A 161 -6.15 -27.61 10.28
CA PRO A 161 -5.05 -26.65 10.23
C PRO A 161 -3.77 -27.25 10.83
N ARG A 162 -2.66 -27.19 10.09
CA ARG A 162 -1.32 -27.35 10.68
C ARG A 162 -1.05 -26.12 11.57
N LYS A 163 -0.93 -26.33 12.88
CA LYS A 163 -0.86 -25.30 13.95
C LYS A 163 0.13 -24.13 13.74
N ASN A 164 1.09 -24.24 12.82
CA ASN A 164 2.19 -23.28 12.64
C ASN A 164 2.24 -22.57 11.27
N ARG A 165 1.25 -22.72 10.38
CA ARG A 165 1.23 -22.00 9.08
C ARG A 165 0.01 -21.08 9.01
N LYS A 166 0.27 -19.78 8.97
CA LYS A 166 -0.73 -18.73 8.67
C LYS A 166 -1.20 -18.87 7.22
N ALA A 167 -2.37 -18.30 6.91
CA ALA A 167 -2.83 -18.12 5.54
C ALA A 167 -1.70 -17.53 4.70
N HIS A 168 -1.43 -18.13 3.55
CA HIS A 168 -0.32 -17.77 2.69
C HIS A 168 -0.88 -17.40 1.33
N CYS A 169 -0.88 -16.10 1.06
CA CYS A 169 -1.27 -15.53 -0.23
C CYS A 169 -0.13 -15.74 -1.22
N THR A 170 -0.44 -16.14 -2.45
CA THR A 170 0.55 -16.28 -3.53
C THR A 170 0.00 -15.74 -4.84
N TRP A 171 0.90 -15.42 -5.77
CA TRP A 171 0.55 -15.03 -7.12
C TRP A 171 0.52 -16.24 -8.05
N ASN A 172 -0.48 -16.27 -8.92
CA ASN A 172 -0.43 -17.06 -10.15
C ASN A 172 -0.54 -16.11 -11.35
N ASN A 173 0.19 -16.40 -12.41
CA ASN A 173 0.28 -15.53 -13.58
C ASN A 173 -0.51 -16.14 -14.75
N ASP A 174 -1.44 -15.37 -15.31
CA ASP A 174 -2.19 -15.75 -16.52
C ASP A 174 -2.10 -14.62 -17.55
N PRO A 175 -1.39 -14.82 -18.68
CA PRO A 175 -1.19 -13.79 -19.70
C PRO A 175 -2.46 -13.44 -20.49
N ARG A 176 -3.59 -14.06 -20.20
CA ARG A 176 -4.89 -13.73 -20.82
C ARG A 176 -5.67 -12.68 -20.01
N ARG A 177 -5.21 -12.35 -18.80
CA ARG A 177 -5.89 -11.40 -17.92
C ARG A 177 -5.67 -9.97 -18.39
N HIS A 178 -6.60 -9.08 -17.99
CA HIS A 178 -6.50 -7.66 -18.30
C HIS A 178 -5.24 -7.05 -17.66
N PHE A 179 -4.82 -5.90 -18.20
CA PHE A 179 -3.61 -5.22 -17.75
C PHE A 179 -3.87 -4.34 -16.52
N ILE A 180 -2.85 -4.25 -15.66
CA ILE A 180 -2.73 -3.29 -14.56
C ILE A 180 -1.36 -2.62 -14.64
N ARG A 181 -1.17 -1.54 -13.87
CA ARG A 181 0.17 -1.00 -13.59
C ARG A 181 0.66 -1.54 -12.25
N GLU A 182 1.91 -1.95 -12.21
CA GLU A 182 2.60 -2.30 -10.97
C GLU A 182 3.86 -1.44 -10.82
N ALA A 183 4.07 -0.87 -9.63
CA ALA A 183 5.31 -0.21 -9.28
C ALA A 183 6.42 -1.24 -9.02
N TYR A 184 7.61 -1.01 -9.58
CA TYR A 184 8.79 -1.86 -9.36
C TYR A 184 9.97 -1.11 -8.75
N ARG A 185 9.92 0.23 -8.71
CA ARG A 185 10.97 1.07 -8.14
C ARG A 185 10.40 2.41 -7.69
N LEU A 186 10.97 2.98 -6.64
CA LEU A 186 10.71 4.36 -6.23
C LEU A 186 11.98 5.16 -5.98
N ASN A 187 11.89 6.47 -6.15
CA ASN A 187 12.93 7.45 -5.85
C ASN A 187 12.70 8.02 -4.45
N ARG A 188 13.24 7.33 -3.45
CA ARG A 188 13.14 7.70 -2.02
C ARG A 188 13.48 9.17 -1.79
N ASP A 189 14.60 9.64 -2.33
CA ASP A 189 15.13 10.96 -2.00
C ASP A 189 14.29 12.09 -2.60
N ALA A 190 13.72 11.89 -3.79
CA ALA A 190 12.79 12.86 -4.35
C ALA A 190 11.51 12.97 -3.50
N ILE A 191 10.98 11.82 -3.04
CA ILE A 191 9.76 11.74 -2.23
C ILE A 191 9.97 12.43 -0.87
N PHE A 192 11.06 12.11 -0.16
CA PHE A 192 11.34 12.76 1.12
C PHE A 192 11.72 14.24 0.97
N ARG A 193 12.40 14.63 -0.12
CA ARG A 193 12.67 16.05 -0.39
C ARG A 193 11.36 16.83 -0.56
N ASP A 194 10.37 16.28 -1.25
CA ASP A 194 9.04 16.90 -1.36
C ASP A 194 8.36 17.03 0.02
N LEU A 195 8.41 15.98 0.84
CA LEU A 195 7.89 16.04 2.23
C LEU A 195 8.52 17.19 3.02
N TYR A 196 9.86 17.27 3.05
CA TYR A 196 10.55 18.30 3.83
C TYR A 196 10.26 19.71 3.30
N ASN A 197 10.22 19.90 1.98
CA ASN A 197 9.89 21.19 1.37
C ASN A 197 8.46 21.63 1.71
N ARG A 198 7.50 20.70 1.79
CA ARG A 198 6.12 21.01 2.19
C ARG A 198 6.03 21.42 3.64
N LEU A 199 6.74 20.73 4.55
CA LEU A 199 6.80 21.12 5.97
C LEU A 199 7.38 22.53 6.14
N ASP A 200 8.44 22.85 5.39
CA ASP A 200 9.03 24.20 5.38
C ASP A 200 8.06 25.27 4.87
N THR A 201 7.29 24.96 3.82
CA THR A 201 6.33 25.90 3.23
C THR A 201 5.17 26.16 4.18
N SER A 202 4.58 25.12 4.78
CA SER A 202 3.50 25.26 5.75
C SER A 202 3.92 26.09 6.97
N THR A 203 5.17 25.95 7.41
CA THR A 203 5.73 26.76 8.50
C THR A 203 5.82 28.24 8.13
N LYS A 204 6.14 28.57 6.88
CA LYS A 204 6.24 29.96 6.41
C LYS A 204 4.88 30.63 6.29
N VAL A 205 3.86 29.92 5.82
CA VAL A 205 2.49 30.46 5.68
C VAL A 205 1.94 30.89 7.04
N VAL A 206 2.08 30.04 8.07
CA VAL A 206 1.61 30.35 9.43
C VAL A 206 2.28 31.60 10.02
N LYS A 207 3.57 31.83 9.73
CA LYS A 207 4.31 33.01 10.21
C LYS A 207 3.94 34.32 9.51
N VAL A 208 3.33 34.27 8.34
CA VAL A 208 2.90 35.48 7.60
C VAL A 208 1.49 35.91 8.01
N GLU A 209 0.70 34.98 8.55
CA GLU A 209 -0.69 35.23 8.99
C GLU A 209 -0.83 35.51 10.50
N SER A 210 0.26 35.38 11.27
CA SER A 210 0.35 35.64 12.72
C SER A 210 1.02 36.97 13.05
#